data_AF-A0A7C6J979-F1
#
_entry.id   AF-A0A7C6J979-F1
#
_cell.length_a   1.000
_cell.length_b   1.000
_cell.length_c   1.000
_cell.angle_alpha   90.00
_cell.angle_beta   90.00
_cell.angle_gamma   90.00
#
_symmetry.space_group_name_H-M   'P 1'
#
loop_
_entity.id
_entity.type
_entity.pdbx_description
1 polymer ?
#
loop_
_entity_poly.entity_id
_entity_poly.type
_entity_poly.pdbx_seq_one_letter_code
_entity_poly.pdbx_strand_id
1 'polypeptide(L)'
;MQGGTILKEWQVEDAGGGCRAFSEVIVLACPKTGEIYSSTIPLTWDDGTSLEEKACSKLIQMMLNARVARDDYLYVCSGNIFHAFHSWLNENKYNWELSKIDGLAHERAEYLFHCQAVAAGFPDKIHLVDRNYRDYYRAVEEWVYADESRLVLLKDREVRRKPAETRYVLRGNGRHTRSCLKCGKKILPYTPVVVYRCRESCRKVRRYFHPACTPVEPLKSKLETMTVLWTSCNVDGIILHAGKEDYQCAVCGQKVLPGEKTFYGYLEKALITGHLSCFLNKKEPSPAPGL
;
A
#
# COMPACT_ATOMS: atom_id res chain seq x y z
N MET A 1 -42.97 24.03 8.31
CA MET A 1 -42.40 22.67 8.34
C MET A 1 -40.89 22.81 8.30
N GLN A 2 -40.20 22.60 9.42
CA GLN A 2 -38.74 22.56 9.46
C GLN A 2 -38.32 21.22 8.85
N GLY A 3 -37.94 21.24 7.57
CA GLY A 3 -37.32 20.10 6.92
C GLY A 3 -35.90 19.96 7.44
N GLY A 4 -35.72 19.26 8.56
CA GLY A 4 -34.40 18.86 9.01
C GLY A 4 -33.81 17.91 7.98
N THR A 5 -32.72 18.31 7.32
CA THR A 5 -31.94 17.42 6.47
C THR A 5 -31.45 16.27 7.34
N ILE A 6 -32.00 15.06 7.13
CA ILE A 6 -31.52 13.87 7.81
C ILE A 6 -30.14 13.58 7.26
N LEU A 7 -29.12 13.80 8.09
CA LEU A 7 -27.74 13.45 7.77
C LEU A 7 -27.65 11.94 7.59
N LYS A 8 -27.27 11.50 6.39
CA LYS A 8 -27.16 10.08 6.07
C LYS A 8 -25.76 9.59 6.41
N GLU A 9 -25.71 8.35 6.86
CA GLU A 9 -24.48 7.60 7.05
C GLU A 9 -24.40 6.54 5.97
N TRP A 10 -23.35 6.61 5.15
CA TRP A 10 -23.12 5.73 4.03
C TRP A 10 -21.99 4.76 4.33
N GLN A 11 -22.10 3.54 3.83
CA GLN A 11 -21.10 2.50 3.91
C GLN A 11 -20.63 2.16 2.51
N VAL A 12 -19.31 2.09 2.32
CA VAL A 12 -18.66 1.69 1.06
C VAL A 12 -17.86 0.42 1.27
N GLU A 13 -18.18 -0.61 0.48
CA GLU A 13 -17.60 -1.95 0.62
C GLU A 13 -17.38 -2.61 -0.75
N ASP A 14 -16.45 -3.57 -0.82
CA ASP A 14 -16.20 -4.41 -2.00
C ASP A 14 -16.30 -5.91 -1.72
N ALA A 15 -16.49 -6.69 -2.78
CA ALA A 15 -16.37 -8.14 -2.75
C ALA A 15 -15.74 -8.68 -4.03
N GLY A 16 -15.10 -9.85 -3.90
CA GLY A 16 -14.48 -10.55 -5.02
C GLY A 16 -13.02 -10.18 -5.29
N GLY A 17 -12.43 -9.19 -4.61
CA GLY A 17 -11.03 -8.76 -4.82
C GLY A 17 -10.00 -9.88 -4.65
N GLY A 18 -10.29 -10.86 -3.79
CA GLY A 18 -9.45 -12.04 -3.56
C GLY A 18 -9.60 -13.16 -4.59
N CYS A 19 -10.65 -13.15 -5.41
CA CYS A 19 -10.92 -14.16 -6.43
C CYS A 19 -10.37 -13.72 -7.79
N ARG A 20 -9.80 -14.67 -8.54
CA ARG A 20 -9.32 -14.43 -9.91
C ARG A 20 -10.44 -14.39 -10.95
N ALA A 21 -11.61 -14.93 -10.64
CA ALA A 21 -12.77 -14.96 -11.52
C ALA A 21 -13.78 -13.87 -11.13
N PHE A 22 -14.60 -13.49 -12.11
CA PHE A 22 -15.71 -12.53 -11.99
C PHE A 22 -15.30 -11.09 -11.67
N SER A 23 -16.23 -10.17 -11.85
CA SER A 23 -15.96 -8.76 -11.58
C SER A 23 -15.93 -8.50 -10.07
N GLU A 24 -15.08 -7.58 -9.64
CA GLU A 24 -15.19 -7.02 -8.29
C GLU A 24 -16.49 -6.23 -8.20
N VAL A 25 -17.24 -6.49 -7.13
CA VAL A 25 -18.44 -5.74 -6.78
C VAL A 25 -18.04 -4.63 -5.85
N ILE A 26 -18.59 -3.44 -6.06
CA ILE A 26 -18.52 -2.31 -5.14
C ILE A 26 -19.93 -1.87 -4.77
N VAL A 27 -20.15 -1.59 -3.49
CA VAL A 27 -21.46 -1.23 -2.93
C VAL A 27 -21.33 0.08 -2.16
N LEU A 28 -22.34 0.94 -2.32
CA LEU A 28 -22.62 2.12 -1.50
C LEU A 28 -24.00 1.91 -0.89
N ALA A 29 -24.11 1.85 0.43
CA ALA A 29 -25.40 1.64 1.09
C ALA A 29 -25.61 2.60 2.26
N CYS A 30 -26.85 2.98 2.53
CA CYS A 30 -27.22 3.70 3.73
C CYS A 30 -28.06 2.78 4.62
N PRO A 31 -27.50 2.20 5.69
CA PRO A 31 -28.23 1.25 6.54
C PRO A 31 -29.51 1.85 7.16
N LYS A 32 -29.50 3.14 7.50
CA LYS A 32 -30.65 3.83 8.11
C LYS A 32 -31.85 3.92 7.16
N THR A 33 -31.62 4.13 5.87
CA THR A 33 -32.69 4.28 4.86
C THR A 33 -32.93 3.01 4.05
N GLY A 34 -32.01 2.05 4.08
CA GLY A 34 -32.03 0.86 3.25
C GLY A 34 -31.64 1.10 1.79
N GLU A 35 -31.19 2.31 1.43
CA GLU A 35 -30.74 2.62 0.09
C GLU A 35 -29.47 1.83 -0.26
N ILE A 36 -29.44 1.25 -1.45
CA ILE A 36 -28.33 0.43 -1.94
C ILE A 36 -28.04 0.80 -3.39
N TYR A 37 -26.79 1.11 -3.66
CA TYR A 37 -26.25 1.31 -4.99
C TYR A 37 -25.08 0.33 -5.15
N SER A 38 -24.93 -0.25 -6.34
CA SER A 38 -23.85 -1.19 -6.61
C SER A 38 -23.34 -1.04 -8.04
N SER A 39 -22.08 -1.34 -8.23
CA SER A 39 -21.47 -1.45 -9.55
C SER A 39 -20.46 -2.58 -9.59
N THR A 40 -20.03 -2.94 -10.79
CA THR A 40 -18.96 -3.92 -11.01
C THR A 40 -17.79 -3.29 -11.73
N ILE A 41 -16.58 -3.74 -11.39
CA ILE A 41 -15.37 -3.38 -12.12
C ILE A 41 -15.16 -4.40 -13.25
N PRO A 42 -15.12 -3.98 -14.53
CA PRO A 42 -14.96 -4.88 -15.67
C PRO A 42 -13.78 -5.85 -15.54
N LEU A 43 -13.88 -7.03 -16.13
CA LEU A 43 -12.81 -8.03 -16.09
C LEU A 43 -11.50 -7.52 -16.71
N THR A 44 -11.60 -6.70 -17.75
CA THR A 44 -10.50 -6.03 -18.45
C THR A 44 -10.92 -4.64 -18.94
N TRP A 45 -9.96 -3.79 -19.29
CA TRP A 45 -10.14 -2.45 -19.86
C TRP A 45 -8.83 -1.96 -20.48
N ASP A 46 -8.88 -1.00 -21.40
CA ASP A 46 -7.73 -0.56 -22.20
C ASP A 46 -7.46 0.96 -22.13
N ASP A 47 -8.19 1.69 -21.30
CA ASP A 47 -8.08 3.14 -21.16
C ASP A 47 -6.91 3.62 -20.28
N GLY A 48 -6.00 2.71 -19.91
CA GLY A 48 -4.82 3.00 -19.10
C GLY A 48 -5.08 3.32 -17.62
N THR A 49 -6.34 3.36 -17.18
CA THR A 49 -6.68 3.63 -15.78
C THR A 49 -6.30 2.44 -14.88
N SER A 50 -5.95 2.73 -13.64
CA SER A 50 -5.71 1.72 -12.61
C SER A 50 -7.02 1.20 -12.01
N LEU A 51 -6.94 0.06 -11.32
CA LEU A 51 -8.08 -0.49 -10.58
C LEU A 51 -8.66 0.49 -9.55
N GLU A 52 -7.80 1.25 -8.88
CA GLU A 52 -8.21 2.23 -7.86
C GLU A 52 -8.96 3.40 -8.50
N GLU A 53 -8.52 3.88 -9.67
CA GLU A 53 -9.19 4.93 -10.43
C GLU A 53 -10.54 4.47 -10.99
N LYS A 54 -10.63 3.23 -11.48
CA LYS A 54 -11.91 2.62 -11.91
C LYS A 54 -12.91 2.59 -10.76
N ALA A 55 -12.50 2.09 -9.59
CA ALA A 55 -13.36 2.02 -8.42
C ALA A 55 -13.79 3.40 -7.95
N CYS A 56 -12.86 4.36 -7.88
CA CYS A 56 -13.14 5.75 -7.53
C CYS A 56 -14.19 6.37 -8.48
N SER A 57 -14.00 6.23 -9.80
CA SER A 57 -14.94 6.76 -10.79
C SER A 57 -16.35 6.18 -10.61
N LYS A 58 -16.46 4.85 -10.43
CA LYS A 58 -17.75 4.19 -10.20
C LYS A 58 -18.41 4.65 -8.89
N LEU A 59 -17.64 4.80 -7.81
CA LEU A 59 -18.16 5.27 -6.53
C LEU A 59 -18.65 6.71 -6.61
N ILE A 60 -17.94 7.59 -7.31
CA ILE A 60 -18.40 8.97 -7.55
C ILE A 60 -19.75 8.97 -8.28
N GLN A 61 -19.90 8.14 -9.32
CA GLN A 61 -21.18 8.00 -10.02
C GLN A 61 -22.29 7.48 -9.10
N MET A 62 -21.99 6.50 -8.25
CA MET A 62 -22.93 5.98 -7.26
C MET A 62 -23.32 7.06 -6.23
N MET A 63 -22.37 7.85 -5.74
CA MET A 63 -22.65 8.97 -4.83
C MET A 63 -23.55 10.03 -5.48
N LEU A 64 -23.30 10.38 -6.75
CA LEU A 64 -24.14 11.32 -7.49
C LEU A 64 -25.58 10.80 -7.64
N ASN A 65 -25.74 9.52 -7.98
CA ASN A 65 -27.05 8.87 -8.11
C ASN A 65 -27.79 8.78 -6.77
N ALA A 66 -27.05 8.52 -5.70
CA ALA A 66 -27.54 8.49 -4.32
C ALA A 66 -27.79 9.87 -3.72
N ARG A 67 -27.37 10.93 -4.43
CA ARG A 67 -27.40 12.33 -3.96
C ARG A 67 -26.72 12.47 -2.60
N VAL A 68 -25.57 11.80 -2.42
CA VAL A 68 -24.76 11.92 -1.21
C VAL A 68 -24.36 13.37 -1.05
N ALA A 69 -24.73 13.94 0.09
CA ALA A 69 -24.43 15.33 0.40
C ALA A 69 -23.06 15.45 1.07
N ARG A 70 -22.51 16.67 1.15
CA ARG A 70 -21.17 16.89 1.76
C ARG A 70 -21.19 16.77 3.28
N ASP A 71 -22.34 17.03 3.88
CA ASP A 71 -22.65 16.91 5.29
C ASP A 71 -22.96 15.46 5.70
N ASP A 72 -23.33 14.58 4.76
CA ASP A 72 -23.39 13.14 5.01
C ASP A 72 -22.03 12.60 5.49
N TYR A 73 -22.07 11.46 6.19
CA TYR A 73 -20.87 10.78 6.68
C TYR A 73 -20.62 9.48 5.92
N LEU A 74 -19.39 9.25 5.46
CA LEU A 74 -19.01 8.03 4.75
C LEU A 74 -18.07 7.14 5.58
N TYR A 75 -18.48 5.90 5.80
CA TYR A 75 -17.64 4.84 6.32
C TYR A 75 -17.11 4.00 5.15
N VAL A 76 -15.80 4.00 4.95
CA VAL A 76 -15.18 3.34 3.81
C VAL A 76 -14.31 2.18 4.29
N CYS A 77 -14.44 1.01 3.65
CA CYS A 77 -13.58 -0.13 3.93
C CYS A 77 -12.10 0.18 3.68
N SER A 78 -11.20 -0.43 4.46
CA SER A 78 -9.74 -0.29 4.32
C SER A 78 -9.13 -0.98 3.09
N GLY A 79 -9.96 -1.52 2.19
CA GLY A 79 -9.53 -2.16 0.96
C GLY A 79 -8.65 -1.25 0.10
N ASN A 80 -7.53 -1.77 -0.40
CA ASN A 80 -6.59 -0.99 -1.21
C ASN A 80 -7.23 -0.41 -2.49
N ILE A 81 -8.30 -1.05 -2.98
CA ILE A 81 -9.08 -0.59 -4.15
C ILE A 81 -9.67 0.81 -3.94
N PHE A 82 -9.87 1.24 -2.70
CA PHE A 82 -10.48 2.53 -2.36
C PHE A 82 -9.48 3.66 -2.13
N HIS A 83 -8.17 3.45 -2.27
CA HIS A 83 -7.18 4.49 -1.98
C HIS A 83 -7.34 5.77 -2.82
N ALA A 84 -7.63 5.64 -4.11
CA ALA A 84 -7.93 6.79 -4.97
C ALA A 84 -9.22 7.51 -4.50
N PHE A 85 -10.21 6.74 -4.04
CA PHE A 85 -11.46 7.29 -3.50
C PHE A 85 -11.26 8.03 -2.18
N HIS A 86 -10.43 7.51 -1.27
CA HIS A 86 -10.05 8.20 -0.03
C HIS A 86 -9.40 9.57 -0.32
N SER A 87 -8.49 9.59 -1.30
CA SER A 87 -7.81 10.83 -1.72
C SER A 87 -8.82 11.83 -2.29
N TRP A 88 -9.71 11.35 -3.16
CA TRP A 88 -10.77 12.17 -3.74
C TRP A 88 -11.73 12.74 -2.67
N LEU A 89 -12.14 11.95 -1.67
CA LEU A 89 -12.99 12.42 -0.57
C LEU A 89 -12.31 13.53 0.25
N ASN A 90 -11.02 13.40 0.53
CA ASN A 90 -10.23 14.42 1.21
C ASN A 90 -10.15 15.73 0.40
N GLU A 91 -9.75 15.63 -0.86
CA GLU A 91 -9.65 16.78 -1.78
C GLU A 91 -10.99 17.50 -1.92
N ASN A 92 -12.08 16.72 -1.95
CA ASN A 92 -13.43 17.22 -2.05
C ASN A 92 -14.10 17.44 -0.69
N LYS A 93 -13.38 17.45 0.43
CA LYS A 93 -13.89 17.85 1.75
C LYS A 93 -15.19 17.15 2.17
N TYR A 94 -15.31 15.85 1.93
CA TYR A 94 -16.39 15.03 2.50
C TYR A 94 -16.05 14.60 3.92
N ASN A 95 -17.05 14.37 4.76
CA ASN A 95 -16.86 13.75 6.06
C ASN A 95 -16.77 12.23 5.88
N TRP A 96 -15.62 11.65 6.23
CA TRP A 96 -15.44 10.21 6.09
C TRP A 96 -14.38 9.65 7.04
N GLU A 97 -14.45 8.33 7.27
CA GLU A 97 -13.39 7.60 7.97
C GLU A 97 -13.24 6.16 7.45
N LEU A 98 -12.12 5.56 7.80
CA LEU A 98 -11.91 4.13 7.61
C LEU A 98 -12.73 3.36 8.65
N SER A 99 -13.51 2.39 8.19
CA SER A 99 -14.26 1.52 9.08
C SER A 99 -14.19 0.07 8.60
N LYS A 100 -14.34 -0.85 9.56
CA LYS A 100 -14.64 -2.23 9.21
C LYS A 100 -16.13 -2.30 8.91
N ILE A 101 -16.46 -2.50 7.65
CA ILE A 101 -17.85 -2.59 7.22
C ILE A 101 -18.35 -4.00 7.51
N ASP A 102 -19.41 -4.08 8.31
CA ASP A 102 -20.16 -5.29 8.61
C ASP A 102 -21.65 -4.93 8.38
N GLY A 103 -22.50 -5.92 8.05
CA GLY A 103 -23.94 -5.70 7.80
C GLY A 103 -24.27 -5.36 6.33
N LEU A 104 -25.21 -4.43 6.11
CA LEU A 104 -25.91 -4.27 4.83
C LEU A 104 -25.02 -4.18 3.59
N ALA A 105 -24.03 -3.27 3.58
CA ALA A 105 -23.16 -3.09 2.43
C ALA A 105 -22.30 -4.34 2.16
N HIS A 106 -21.81 -4.98 3.23
CA HIS A 106 -20.99 -6.18 3.18
C HIS A 106 -21.75 -7.39 2.68
N GLU A 107 -22.89 -7.71 3.30
CA GLU A 107 -23.77 -8.81 2.88
C GLU A 107 -24.21 -8.62 1.42
N ARG A 108 -24.50 -7.38 1.02
CA ARG A 108 -24.89 -7.10 -0.36
C ARG A 108 -23.75 -7.30 -1.34
N ALA A 109 -22.53 -6.87 -1.01
CA ALA A 109 -21.37 -7.05 -1.87
C ALA A 109 -21.09 -8.55 -2.10
N GLU A 110 -21.08 -9.34 -1.03
CA GLU A 110 -20.88 -10.79 -1.08
C GLU A 110 -21.97 -11.50 -1.88
N TYR A 111 -23.24 -11.16 -1.63
CA TYR A 111 -24.38 -11.69 -2.35
C TYR A 111 -24.27 -11.42 -3.85
N LEU A 112 -23.99 -10.17 -4.25
CA LEU A 112 -23.86 -9.81 -5.65
C LEU A 112 -22.68 -10.50 -6.34
N PHE A 113 -21.57 -10.72 -5.62
CA PHE A 113 -20.47 -11.51 -6.16
C PHE A 113 -20.88 -12.97 -6.38
N HIS A 114 -21.60 -13.57 -5.42
CA HIS A 114 -22.12 -14.93 -5.57
C HIS A 114 -23.12 -15.04 -6.73
N CYS A 115 -24.03 -14.07 -6.89
CA CYS A 115 -24.97 -14.04 -8.01
C CYS A 115 -24.26 -14.03 -9.37
N GLN A 116 -23.13 -13.33 -9.52
CA GLN A 116 -22.33 -13.40 -10.76
C GLN A 116 -21.87 -14.83 -11.05
N ALA A 117 -21.39 -15.54 -10.02
CA ALA A 117 -20.92 -16.91 -10.16
C ALA A 117 -22.07 -17.86 -10.55
N VAL A 118 -23.19 -17.79 -9.83
CA VAL A 118 -24.37 -18.63 -10.10
C VAL A 118 -24.96 -18.36 -11.48
N ALA A 119 -25.05 -17.09 -11.89
CA ALA A 119 -25.52 -16.71 -13.22
C ALA A 119 -24.63 -17.28 -14.34
N ALA A 120 -23.35 -17.52 -14.08
CA ALA A 120 -22.43 -18.17 -15.01
C ALA A 120 -22.47 -19.72 -14.95
N GLY A 121 -23.30 -20.31 -14.07
CA GLY A 121 -23.48 -21.75 -13.91
C GLY A 121 -22.70 -22.36 -12.74
N PHE A 122 -22.13 -21.56 -11.84
CA PHE A 122 -21.55 -22.08 -10.61
C PHE A 122 -22.64 -22.67 -9.70
N PRO A 123 -22.43 -23.83 -9.04
CA PRO A 123 -23.48 -24.44 -8.23
C PRO A 123 -23.92 -23.56 -7.05
N ASP A 124 -25.17 -23.10 -7.06
CA ASP A 124 -25.80 -22.23 -6.04
C ASP A 124 -25.68 -22.78 -4.61
N LYS A 125 -25.72 -24.11 -4.46
CA LYS A 125 -25.52 -24.78 -3.16
C LYS A 125 -24.15 -24.53 -2.53
N ILE A 126 -23.13 -24.15 -3.33
CA ILE A 126 -21.80 -23.81 -2.85
C ILE A 126 -21.75 -22.30 -2.61
N HIS A 127 -21.94 -21.89 -1.36
CA HIS A 127 -21.91 -20.49 -0.96
C HIS A 127 -20.78 -20.23 0.05
N LEU A 128 -20.50 -18.95 0.30
CA LEU A 128 -19.55 -18.54 1.32
C LEU A 128 -20.12 -18.89 2.72
N VAL A 129 -19.37 -19.67 3.50
CA VAL A 129 -19.73 -20.07 4.86
C VAL A 129 -18.68 -19.56 5.84
N ASP A 130 -19.12 -19.01 6.98
CA ASP A 130 -18.25 -18.53 8.07
C ASP A 130 -17.11 -17.59 7.62
N ARG A 131 -17.38 -16.78 6.59
CA ARG A 131 -16.39 -15.89 5.95
C ARG A 131 -15.12 -16.63 5.50
N ASN A 132 -15.22 -17.92 5.17
CA ASN A 132 -14.11 -18.71 4.61
C ASN A 132 -13.90 -18.39 3.12
N TYR A 133 -13.47 -17.16 2.84
CA TYR A 133 -13.21 -16.69 1.48
C TYR A 133 -12.18 -17.54 0.75
N ARG A 134 -11.20 -18.09 1.47
CA ARG A 134 -10.11 -18.86 0.87
C ARG A 134 -10.64 -20.08 0.14
N ASP A 135 -11.49 -20.87 0.79
CA ASP A 135 -11.98 -22.11 0.21
C ASP A 135 -13.11 -21.85 -0.78
N TYR A 136 -13.97 -20.86 -0.51
CA TYR A 136 -14.98 -20.43 -1.46
C TYR A 136 -14.37 -19.93 -2.78
N TYR A 137 -13.41 -18.99 -2.74
CA TYR A 137 -12.74 -18.49 -3.95
C TYR A 137 -11.95 -19.58 -4.66
N ARG A 138 -11.37 -20.53 -3.92
CA ARG A 138 -10.71 -21.69 -4.54
C ARG A 138 -11.70 -22.56 -5.30
N ALA A 139 -12.86 -22.88 -4.71
CA ALA A 139 -13.89 -23.66 -5.39
C ALA A 139 -14.40 -22.97 -6.66
N VAL A 140 -14.59 -21.65 -6.61
CA VAL A 140 -14.96 -20.85 -7.79
C VAL A 140 -13.87 -20.91 -8.86
N GLU A 141 -12.60 -20.70 -8.48
CA GLU A 141 -11.48 -20.74 -9.43
C GLU A 141 -11.29 -22.14 -10.03
N GLU A 142 -11.36 -23.20 -9.24
CA GLU A 142 -11.27 -24.59 -9.71
C GLU A 142 -12.41 -24.91 -10.69
N TRP A 143 -13.63 -24.45 -10.42
CA TRP A 143 -14.77 -24.61 -11.34
C TRP A 143 -14.59 -23.84 -12.66
N VAL A 144 -13.96 -22.66 -12.64
CA VAL A 144 -13.59 -21.93 -13.86
C VAL A 144 -12.50 -22.67 -14.62
N TYR A 145 -11.44 -23.14 -13.94
CA TYR A 145 -10.32 -23.81 -14.58
C TYR A 145 -10.64 -25.22 -15.11
N ALA A 146 -11.72 -25.83 -14.64
CA ALA A 146 -12.18 -27.14 -15.10
C ALA A 146 -12.73 -27.13 -16.54
N ASP A 147 -13.04 -25.96 -17.10
CA ASP A 147 -13.65 -25.81 -18.43
C ASP A 147 -13.05 -24.61 -19.16
N GLU A 148 -12.38 -24.87 -20.28
CA GLU A 148 -11.68 -23.84 -21.06
C GLU A 148 -12.61 -22.70 -21.52
N SER A 149 -13.88 -23.00 -21.79
CA SER A 149 -14.88 -21.99 -22.20
C SER A 149 -15.13 -20.94 -21.11
N ARG A 150 -14.84 -21.25 -19.84
CA ARG A 150 -15.04 -20.36 -18.69
C ARG A 150 -13.85 -19.46 -18.43
N LEU A 151 -12.71 -19.64 -19.10
CA LEU A 151 -11.53 -18.81 -18.89
C LEU A 151 -11.78 -17.33 -19.21
N VAL A 152 -12.79 -17.02 -20.03
CA VAL A 152 -13.25 -15.65 -20.30
C VAL A 152 -13.78 -14.93 -19.05
N LEU A 153 -14.13 -15.67 -17.99
CA LEU A 153 -14.60 -15.13 -16.70
C LEU A 153 -13.44 -14.69 -15.80
N LEU A 154 -12.19 -14.93 -16.20
CA LEU A 154 -11.02 -14.53 -15.44
C LEU A 154 -10.75 -13.03 -15.59
N LYS A 155 -10.38 -12.42 -14.48
CA LYS A 155 -9.88 -11.04 -14.45
C LYS A 155 -8.55 -10.94 -15.18
N ASP A 156 -8.40 -9.91 -15.99
CA ASP A 156 -7.15 -9.56 -16.63
C ASP A 156 -6.16 -9.01 -15.57
N ARG A 157 -5.06 -9.73 -15.40
CA ARG A 157 -4.05 -9.40 -14.39
C ARG A 157 -3.16 -8.25 -14.80
N GLU A 158 -2.99 -7.99 -16.08
CA GLU A 158 -2.05 -6.96 -16.54
C GLU A 158 -2.62 -5.58 -16.22
N VAL A 159 -3.88 -5.34 -16.55
CA VAL A 159 -4.56 -4.05 -16.32
C VAL A 159 -4.87 -3.79 -14.83
N ARG A 160 -5.00 -4.87 -14.04
CA ARG A 160 -5.20 -4.82 -12.58
C ARG A 160 -3.91 -4.72 -11.78
N ARG A 161 -2.74 -4.86 -12.42
CA ARG A 161 -1.45 -4.84 -11.72
C ARG A 161 -1.10 -3.40 -11.35
N LYS A 162 -0.75 -3.18 -10.08
CA LYS A 162 -0.22 -1.87 -9.66
C LYS A 162 1.03 -1.51 -10.48
N PRO A 163 1.26 -0.21 -10.78
CA PRO A 163 2.42 0.24 -11.54
C PRO A 163 3.72 -0.34 -10.99
N ALA A 164 4.66 -0.67 -11.87
CA ALA A 164 5.87 -1.38 -11.51
C ALA A 164 6.70 -0.61 -10.47
N GLU A 165 6.70 0.72 -10.60
CA GLU A 165 7.36 1.72 -9.76
C GLU A 165 6.94 1.60 -8.30
N THR A 166 5.69 1.22 -8.01
CA THR A 166 5.21 1.02 -6.63
C THR A 166 5.92 -0.14 -5.92
N ARG A 167 6.56 -1.03 -6.68
CA ARG A 167 7.35 -2.15 -6.18
C ARG A 167 8.80 -1.77 -5.91
N TYR A 168 9.27 -0.64 -6.45
CA TYR A 168 10.57 -0.04 -6.18
C TYR A 168 10.40 0.93 -5.01
N VAL A 169 11.12 0.70 -3.92
CA VAL A 169 11.04 1.54 -2.72
C VAL A 169 12.42 2.06 -2.41
N LEU A 170 12.59 3.38 -2.46
CA LEU A 170 13.79 4.06 -2.00
C LEU A 170 13.79 4.09 -0.46
N ARG A 171 14.88 3.66 0.17
CA ARG A 171 15.02 3.62 1.63
C ARG A 171 16.49 3.60 2.05
N GLY A 172 16.74 3.75 3.35
CA GLY A 172 18.03 3.44 3.94
C GLY A 172 18.33 1.94 3.89
N ASN A 173 19.55 1.58 3.48
CA ASN A 173 20.08 0.22 3.59
C ASN A 173 20.41 -0.06 5.07
N GLY A 174 20.11 -1.28 5.52
CA GLY A 174 20.52 -1.68 6.87
C GLY A 174 22.01 -1.98 6.95
N ARG A 175 22.43 -2.64 8.03
CA ARG A 175 23.82 -3.04 8.31
C ARG A 175 24.49 -3.93 7.26
N HIS A 176 23.72 -4.57 6.40
CA HIS A 176 24.24 -5.57 5.48
C HIS A 176 24.59 -4.94 4.14
N THR A 177 25.81 -5.21 3.67
CA THR A 177 26.19 -4.95 2.29
C THR A 177 25.27 -5.71 1.34
N ARG A 178 24.79 -5.04 0.30
CA ARG A 178 23.99 -5.65 -0.78
C ARG A 178 24.76 -5.59 -2.09
N SER A 179 24.36 -6.38 -3.07
CA SER A 179 24.87 -6.27 -4.43
C SER A 179 23.81 -5.60 -5.29
N CYS A 180 24.19 -4.60 -6.09
CA CYS A 180 23.28 -4.00 -7.06
C CYS A 180 23.06 -4.95 -8.23
N LEU A 181 21.80 -5.18 -8.59
CA LEU A 181 21.47 -6.08 -9.69
C LEU A 181 21.86 -5.52 -11.08
N LYS A 182 21.84 -4.19 -11.26
CA LYS A 182 22.17 -3.55 -12.55
C LYS A 182 23.67 -3.53 -12.81
N CYS A 183 24.47 -3.05 -11.85
CA CYS A 183 25.91 -2.82 -12.06
C CYS A 183 26.83 -3.86 -11.38
N GLY A 184 26.28 -4.78 -10.58
CA GLY A 184 27.05 -5.80 -9.83
C GLY A 184 27.83 -5.26 -8.62
N LYS A 185 28.09 -3.94 -8.55
CA LYS A 185 28.85 -3.31 -7.46
C LYS A 185 28.12 -3.41 -6.11
N LYS A 186 28.89 -3.33 -5.03
CA LYS A 186 28.36 -3.35 -3.66
C LYS A 186 27.62 -2.06 -3.32
N ILE A 187 26.52 -2.21 -2.59
CA ILE A 187 25.78 -1.14 -1.93
C ILE A 187 26.18 -1.22 -0.46
N LEU A 188 26.82 -0.16 0.04
CA LEU A 188 27.35 -0.14 1.39
C LEU A 188 26.23 -0.21 2.43
N PRO A 189 26.51 -0.75 3.62
CA PRO A 189 25.63 -0.58 4.77
C PRO A 189 25.25 0.88 4.97
N TYR A 190 24.06 1.15 5.49
CA TYR A 190 23.66 2.50 5.87
C TYR A 190 23.79 3.58 4.78
N THR A 191 23.57 3.20 3.51
CA THR A 191 23.48 4.12 2.37
C THR A 191 22.11 4.03 1.72
N PRO A 192 21.71 5.03 0.91
CA PRO A 192 20.48 4.94 0.12
C PRO A 192 20.45 3.70 -0.80
N VAL A 193 19.33 2.98 -0.80
CA VAL A 193 19.12 1.80 -1.64
C VAL A 193 17.69 1.76 -2.16
N VAL A 194 17.54 1.34 -3.42
CA VAL A 194 16.22 1.01 -3.98
C VAL A 194 16.00 -0.48 -3.85
N VAL A 195 14.91 -0.87 -3.18
CA VAL A 195 14.49 -2.26 -3.02
C VAL A 195 13.32 -2.55 -3.94
N TYR A 196 13.53 -3.44 -4.91
CA TYR A 196 12.46 -3.99 -5.75
C TYR A 196 11.88 -5.25 -5.11
N ARG A 197 10.56 -5.27 -4.93
CA ARG A 197 9.82 -6.40 -4.32
C ARG A 197 8.98 -7.09 -5.39
N CYS A 198 9.29 -8.34 -5.69
CA CYS A 198 8.53 -9.15 -6.63
C CYS A 198 8.15 -10.51 -6.05
N ARG A 199 7.28 -11.23 -6.77
CA ARG A 199 7.02 -12.65 -6.55
C ARG A 199 7.49 -13.41 -7.77
N GLU A 200 8.30 -14.44 -7.55
CA GLU A 200 8.79 -15.36 -8.60
C GLU A 200 8.50 -16.77 -8.14
N SER A 201 7.79 -17.54 -8.98
CA SER A 201 7.34 -18.90 -8.64
C SER A 201 6.71 -18.97 -7.24
N CYS A 202 5.80 -18.03 -6.95
CA CYS A 202 5.12 -17.84 -5.66
C CYS A 202 6.01 -17.44 -4.46
N ARG A 203 7.33 -17.27 -4.62
CA ARG A 203 8.25 -16.83 -3.57
C ARG A 203 8.45 -15.32 -3.59
N LYS A 204 8.47 -14.69 -2.42
CA LYS A 204 8.80 -13.25 -2.29
C LYS A 204 10.29 -13.06 -2.52
N VAL A 205 10.65 -12.35 -3.58
CA VAL A 205 12.04 -12.03 -3.92
C VAL A 205 12.28 -10.53 -3.73
N ARG A 206 13.48 -10.19 -3.25
CA ARG A 206 13.95 -8.81 -3.11
C ARG A 206 15.20 -8.62 -3.94
N ARG A 207 15.20 -7.58 -4.78
CA ARG A 207 16.36 -7.14 -5.54
C ARG A 207 16.75 -5.74 -5.09
N TYR A 208 18.05 -5.45 -5.18
CA TYR A 208 18.61 -4.20 -4.67
C TYR A 208 19.30 -3.45 -5.81
N PHE A 209 19.16 -2.12 -5.80
CA PHE A 209 19.78 -1.22 -6.76
C PHE A 209 20.37 -0.01 -6.02
N HIS A 210 21.48 0.52 -6.51
CA HIS A 210 21.83 1.91 -6.17
C HIS A 210 20.73 2.85 -6.67
N PRO A 211 20.49 4.01 -6.03
CA PRO A 211 19.51 4.97 -6.51
C PRO A 211 19.70 5.37 -7.97
N ALA A 212 20.95 5.66 -8.40
CA ALA A 212 21.27 5.98 -9.79
C ALA A 212 21.18 4.76 -10.75
N CYS A 213 21.07 3.54 -10.22
CA CYS A 213 20.99 2.30 -10.99
C CYS A 213 19.57 1.75 -11.10
N THR A 214 18.59 2.39 -10.49
CA THR A 214 17.19 1.99 -10.65
C THR A 214 16.76 2.10 -12.13
N PRO A 215 15.97 1.16 -12.67
CA PRO A 215 15.41 1.28 -14.02
C PRO A 215 14.23 2.26 -14.09
N VAL A 216 13.61 2.58 -12.95
CA VAL A 216 12.45 3.47 -12.84
C VAL A 216 12.59 4.38 -11.63
N GLU A 217 11.98 5.57 -11.68
CA GLU A 217 11.88 6.44 -10.52
C GLU A 217 10.96 5.82 -9.45
N PRO A 218 11.44 5.58 -8.21
CA PRO A 218 10.60 4.96 -7.19
C PRO A 218 9.48 5.89 -6.73
N LEU A 219 8.21 5.48 -6.90
CA LEU A 219 7.05 6.25 -6.39
C LEU A 219 6.94 6.30 -4.87
N LYS A 220 7.68 5.44 -4.15
CA LYS A 220 7.66 5.37 -2.68
C LYS A 220 9.05 5.57 -2.12
N SER A 221 9.21 6.61 -1.31
CA SER A 221 10.41 6.82 -0.49
C SER A 221 10.08 6.66 0.99
N LYS A 222 10.94 5.92 1.69
CA LYS A 222 11.05 5.87 3.15
C LYS A 222 12.45 6.27 3.61
N LEU A 223 13.17 6.96 2.73
CA LEU A 223 14.52 7.41 3.01
C LEU A 223 14.41 8.74 3.77
N GLU A 224 14.87 8.74 5.02
CA GLU A 224 15.17 9.97 5.76
C GLU A 224 16.67 10.24 5.60
N THR A 225 17.03 11.46 5.19
CA THR A 225 18.43 11.90 5.02
C THR A 225 18.71 13.13 5.87
N MET A 226 19.98 13.33 6.20
CA MET A 226 20.46 14.54 6.87
C MET A 226 21.87 14.84 6.37
N THR A 227 22.21 16.12 6.30
CA THR A 227 23.57 16.59 6.08
C THR A 227 24.10 17.16 7.38
N VAL A 228 25.28 16.73 7.81
CA VAL A 228 25.92 17.19 9.05
C VAL A 228 27.25 17.84 8.73
N LEU A 229 27.59 18.93 9.41
CA LEU A 229 28.92 19.53 9.33
C LEU A 229 29.86 18.78 10.28
N TRP A 230 30.83 18.07 9.72
CA TRP A 230 31.82 17.28 10.46
C TRP A 230 33.22 17.78 10.14
N THR A 231 33.95 18.29 11.14
CA THR A 231 35.34 18.74 11.01
C THR A 231 35.59 19.54 9.72
N SER A 232 34.76 20.57 9.47
CA SER A 232 34.75 21.45 8.28
C SER A 232 34.31 20.86 6.93
N CYS A 233 33.77 19.64 6.88
CA CYS A 233 33.18 19.03 5.69
C CYS A 233 31.69 18.69 5.91
N ASN A 234 30.87 18.85 4.86
CA ASN A 234 29.49 18.37 4.90
C ASN A 234 29.46 16.86 4.62
N VAL A 235 28.85 16.10 5.52
CA VAL A 235 28.66 14.66 5.38
C VAL A 235 27.18 14.37 5.20
N ASP A 236 26.83 13.86 4.03
CA ASP A 236 25.49 13.36 3.77
C ASP A 236 25.33 11.95 4.33
N GLY A 237 24.20 11.73 5.00
CA GLY A 237 23.88 10.44 5.57
C GLY A 237 22.39 10.17 5.60
N ILE A 238 22.07 8.99 6.11
CA ILE A 238 20.70 8.52 6.27
C ILE A 238 20.34 8.45 7.75
N ILE A 239 19.04 8.47 8.02
CA ILE A 239 18.50 8.27 9.36
C ILE A 239 17.81 6.91 9.40
N LEU A 240 18.20 6.08 10.37
CA LEU A 240 17.58 4.79 10.64
C LEU A 240 17.46 4.58 12.15
N HIS A 241 16.58 3.66 12.55
CA HIS A 241 16.56 3.19 13.93
C HIS A 241 17.75 2.24 14.15
N ALA A 242 18.51 2.50 15.22
CA ALA A 242 19.63 1.64 15.60
C ALA A 242 19.15 0.21 15.88
N GLY A 243 19.91 -0.78 15.42
CA GLY A 243 19.65 -2.17 15.73
C GLY A 243 20.28 -2.56 17.06
N LYS A 244 20.68 -3.83 17.19
CA LYS A 244 21.34 -4.35 18.41
C LYS A 244 22.86 -4.14 18.41
N GLU A 245 23.37 -3.44 17.41
CA GLU A 245 24.79 -3.17 17.27
C GLU A 245 25.28 -2.21 18.35
N ASP A 246 26.52 -2.40 18.79
CA ASP A 246 27.14 -1.57 19.82
C ASP A 246 27.85 -0.36 19.20
N TYR A 247 27.08 0.56 18.64
CA TYR A 247 27.63 1.80 18.08
C TYR A 247 27.76 2.87 19.15
N GLN A 248 28.92 3.54 19.17
CA GLN A 248 29.14 4.75 19.94
C GLN A 248 28.86 5.97 19.08
N CYS A 249 28.22 6.97 19.67
CA CYS A 249 28.01 8.25 19.02
C CYS A 249 29.35 8.97 18.85
N ALA A 250 29.70 9.30 17.61
CA ALA A 250 30.95 9.97 17.28
C ALA A 250 31.10 11.36 17.93
N VAL A 251 29.98 11.99 18.32
CA VAL A 251 29.98 13.33 18.94
C VAL A 251 30.21 13.25 20.46
N CYS A 252 29.41 12.45 21.17
CA CYS A 252 29.41 12.43 22.64
C CYS A 252 30.10 11.20 23.27
N GLY A 253 30.53 10.24 22.45
CA GLY A 253 31.13 8.97 22.89
C GLY A 253 30.15 7.98 23.53
N GLN A 254 28.91 8.39 23.83
CA GLN A 254 27.91 7.52 24.45
C GLN A 254 27.35 6.50 23.47
N LYS A 255 26.98 5.33 23.98
CA LYS A 255 26.35 4.26 23.21
C LYS A 255 24.98 4.69 22.70
N VAL A 256 24.69 4.36 21.45
CA VAL A 256 23.37 4.52 20.84
C VAL A 256 22.51 3.30 21.20
N LEU A 257 21.30 3.53 21.73
CA LEU A 257 20.44 2.44 22.18
C LEU A 257 19.63 1.83 21.03
N PRO A 258 19.35 0.52 21.06
CA PRO A 258 18.48 -0.12 20.07
C PRO A 258 17.12 0.56 19.97
N GLY A 259 16.69 0.86 18.75
CA GLY A 259 15.42 1.54 18.46
C GLY A 259 15.51 3.07 18.40
N GLU A 260 16.62 3.68 18.81
CA GLU A 260 16.80 5.14 18.69
C GLU A 260 17.04 5.58 17.26
N LYS A 261 16.45 6.71 16.86
CA LYS A 261 16.76 7.33 15.56
C LYS A 261 18.19 7.84 15.56
N THR A 262 18.96 7.34 14.59
CA THR A 262 20.41 7.47 14.54
C THR A 262 20.84 7.90 13.14
N PHE A 263 21.80 8.83 13.08
CA PHE A 263 22.44 9.24 11.85
C PHE A 263 23.53 8.23 11.46
N TYR A 264 23.60 7.92 10.17
CA TYR A 264 24.68 7.13 9.59
C TYR A 264 25.17 7.81 8.32
N GLY A 265 26.44 8.19 8.27
CA GLY A 265 27.08 8.83 7.13
C GLY A 265 28.49 8.29 6.90
N TYR A 266 29.02 8.47 5.70
CA TYR A 266 30.40 8.07 5.40
C TYR A 266 31.25 9.32 5.16
N LEU A 267 32.38 9.39 5.86
CA LEU A 267 33.47 10.29 5.49
C LEU A 267 34.57 9.43 4.87
N GLU A 268 34.78 9.60 3.57
CA GLU A 268 35.63 8.74 2.73
C GLU A 268 35.21 7.26 2.79
N LYS A 269 35.77 6.50 3.74
CA LYS A 269 35.46 5.08 3.98
C LYS A 269 35.05 4.78 5.42
N ALA A 270 35.14 5.76 6.32
CA ALA A 270 34.79 5.61 7.73
C ALA A 270 33.30 5.90 7.94
N LEU A 271 32.61 5.00 8.63
CA LEU A 271 31.22 5.19 9.03
C LEU A 271 31.16 6.09 10.27
N ILE A 272 30.52 7.24 10.12
CA ILE A 272 30.17 8.16 11.20
C ILE A 272 28.74 7.83 11.64
N THR A 273 28.56 7.61 12.95
CA THR A 273 27.27 7.26 13.53
C THR A 273 27.02 8.02 14.83
N GLY A 274 25.75 8.28 15.16
CA GLY A 274 25.40 8.89 16.45
C GLY A 274 23.98 9.43 16.55
N HIS A 275 23.65 9.94 17.73
CA HIS A 275 22.33 10.51 18.02
C HIS A 275 22.05 11.73 17.14
N LEU A 276 20.82 11.82 16.61
CA LEU A 276 20.40 12.97 15.81
C LEU A 276 20.58 14.30 16.54
N SER A 277 20.22 14.35 17.82
CA SER A 277 20.34 15.56 18.65
C SER A 277 21.78 16.03 18.79
N CYS A 278 22.75 15.11 18.84
CA CYS A 278 24.16 15.47 18.95
C CYS A 278 24.69 16.16 17.69
N PHE A 279 24.28 15.70 16.50
CA PHE A 279 24.66 16.35 15.24
C PHE A 279 23.95 17.68 15.01
N LEU A 280 22.70 17.82 15.49
CA LEU A 280 21.93 19.06 15.36
C LEU A 280 22.43 20.16 16.32
N ASN A 281 22.86 19.81 17.53
CA ASN A 281 23.21 20.77 18.58
C ASN A 281 24.67 21.24 18.55
N LYS A 282 25.43 20.97 17.48
CA LYS A 282 26.85 21.38 17.31
C LYS A 282 27.71 21.17 18.56
N LYS A 283 27.53 20.05 19.28
CA LYS A 283 28.54 19.67 20.29
C LYS A 283 29.80 19.29 19.51
N GLU A 284 30.91 19.96 19.80
CA GLU A 284 32.20 19.63 19.19
C GLU A 284 32.49 18.14 19.40
N PRO A 285 32.99 17.43 18.36
CA PRO A 285 33.27 16.01 18.46
C PRO A 285 34.34 15.76 19.52
N SER A 286 34.08 14.81 20.43
CA SER A 286 35.15 14.28 21.28
C SER A 286 36.23 13.64 20.39
N PRO A 287 37.53 13.89 20.63
CA PRO A 287 38.59 13.26 19.86
C PRO A 287 38.44 11.74 19.93
N ALA A 288 38.49 11.08 18.76
CA ALA A 288 38.37 9.64 18.64
C ALA A 288 39.38 8.92 19.55
N PRO A 289 39.04 7.76 20.16
CA PRO A 289 40.05 6.91 20.76
C PRO A 289 41.00 6.47 19.63
N GLY A 290 42.30 6.66 19.89
CA GLY A 290 43.36 6.68 18.89
C GLY A 290 43.52 5.41 18.04
N LEU A 291 44.25 5.64 16.94
CA LEU A 291 44.98 4.73 16.04
C LEU A 291 45.07 3.26 16.46
#